data_AF-A0A537XZF8-F1
#
_entry.id   AF-A0A537XZF8-F1
#
_cell.length_a   1.000
_cell.length_b   1.000
_cell.length_c   1.000
_cell.angle_alpha   90.00
_cell.angle_beta   90.00
_cell.angle_gamma   90.00
#
_symmetry.space_group_name_H-M   'P 1'
#
loop_
_entity.id
_entity.type
_entity.pdbx_description
1 polymer ?
#
loop_
_entity_poly.entity_id
_entity_poly.type
_entity_poly.pdbx_seq_one_letter_code
_entity_poly.pdbx_strand_id
1 'polypeptide(L)'
;MANIKSQIKRNRTNEAARNRNRSVRSALRTYVKRVHVALEAGDVDEAEMALRRAGKEIDKAASKGVLHANSASPSATLRGAATPPWTPLAVRPGTPAAP
;
A
#
# COMPACT_ATOMS: atom_id res chain seq x y z
N MET A 1 18.18 11.31 23.97
CA MET A 1 18.48 12.74 24.23
C MET A 1 19.26 13.28 23.03
N ALA A 2 18.77 14.30 22.34
CA ALA A 2 19.53 14.94 21.26
C ALA A 2 20.31 16.12 21.87
N ASN A 3 21.64 16.06 21.85
CA ASN A 3 22.47 17.11 22.46
C ASN A 3 22.72 18.28 21.46
N ILE A 4 22.72 17.98 20.16
CA ILE A 4 22.97 18.96 19.11
C ILE A 4 21.68 19.71 18.77
N LYS A 5 21.72 21.06 18.73
CA LYS A 5 20.56 21.92 18.43
C LYS A 5 19.83 21.54 17.14
N SER A 6 20.56 21.11 16.10
CA SER A 6 19.99 20.65 14.84
C SER A 6 19.17 19.35 15.01
N GLN A 7 19.62 18.42 15.84
CA GLN A 7 18.92 17.17 16.13
C GLN A 7 17.64 17.41 16.93
N ILE A 8 17.67 18.32 17.92
CA ILE A 8 16.45 18.71 18.67
C ILE A 8 15.39 19.26 17.71
N LYS A 9 15.79 20.09 16.75
CA LYS A 9 14.89 20.60 15.69
C LYS A 9 14.33 19.47 14.83
N ARG A 10 15.17 18.54 14.37
CA ARG A 10 14.74 17.40 13.55
C ARG A 10 13.77 16.49 14.29
N ASN A 11 14.00 16.22 15.58
CA ASN A 11 13.09 15.39 16.39
C ASN A 11 11.68 16.00 16.46
N ARG A 12 11.57 17.32 16.71
CA ARG A 12 10.29 18.03 16.72
C ARG A 12 9.56 17.95 15.37
N THR A 13 10.28 18.17 14.28
CA THR A 13 9.71 18.06 12.92
C THR A 13 9.27 16.63 12.60
N ASN A 14 10.08 15.64 12.98
CA ASN A 14 9.80 14.24 12.75
C ASN A 14 8.58 13.76 13.54
N GLU A 15 8.41 14.19 14.79
CA GLU A 15 7.23 13.87 15.59
C GLU A 15 5.95 14.43 14.97
N ALA A 16 5.97 15.68 14.52
CA ALA A 16 4.83 16.29 13.84
C ALA A 16 4.48 15.55 12.54
N ALA A 17 5.49 15.21 11.72
CA ALA A 17 5.29 14.43 10.51
C ALA A 17 4.78 13.01 10.81
N ARG A 18 5.31 12.36 11.84
CA ARG A 18 4.92 11.02 12.28
C ARG A 18 3.45 10.97 12.68
N ASN A 19 2.97 11.96 13.44
CA ASN A 19 1.59 12.03 13.89
C ASN A 19 0.61 12.19 12.70
N ARG A 20 0.95 13.06 11.73
CA ARG A 20 0.17 13.22 10.50
C ARG A 20 0.16 11.95 9.65
N ASN A 21 1.32 11.31 9.48
CA ASN A 21 1.41 10.09 8.68
C ASN A 21 0.71 8.91 9.35
N ARG A 22 0.68 8.87 10.68
CA ARG A 22 -0.04 7.84 11.45
C ARG A 22 -1.53 7.91 11.20
N SER A 23 -2.14 9.10 11.28
CA SER A 23 -3.59 9.25 11.07
C SER A 23 -4.01 8.92 9.63
N VAL A 24 -3.22 9.35 8.65
CA VAL A 24 -3.45 9.01 7.23
C VAL A 24 -3.38 7.49 7.01
N ARG A 25 -2.34 6.83 7.53
CA ARG A 25 -2.19 5.37 7.37
C ARG A 25 -3.31 4.58 8.06
N SER A 26 -3.77 5.00 9.24
CA SER A 26 -4.90 4.33 9.90
C SER A 26 -6.22 4.49 9.13
N ALA A 27 -6.46 5.68 8.55
CA ALA A 27 -7.63 5.91 7.72
C ALA A 27 -7.62 5.02 6.47
N LEU A 28 -6.49 4.93 5.76
CA LEU A 28 -6.35 4.06 4.58
C LEU A 28 -6.62 2.59 4.88
N ARG A 29 -6.06 2.06 5.97
CA ARG A 29 -6.33 0.67 6.39
C ARG A 29 -7.82 0.44 6.67
N THR A 30 -8.51 1.44 7.18
CA THR A 30 -9.96 1.38 7.43
C THR A 30 -10.75 1.33 6.11
N TYR A 31 -10.38 2.15 5.12
CA TYR A 31 -11.02 2.11 3.80
C TYR A 31 -10.82 0.78 3.09
N VAL A 32 -9.59 0.24 3.13
CA VAL A 32 -9.30 -1.09 2.57
C VAL A 32 -10.11 -2.17 3.28
N LYS A 33 -10.21 -2.14 4.61
CA LYS A 33 -11.03 -3.09 5.37
C LYS A 33 -12.51 -3.02 4.99
N ARG A 34 -13.06 -1.82 4.77
CA ARG A 34 -14.45 -1.64 4.33
C ARG A 34 -14.71 -2.28 2.97
N VAL A 35 -13.77 -2.16 2.03
CA VAL A 35 -13.85 -2.83 0.73
C VAL A 35 -13.86 -4.34 0.90
N HIS A 36 -12.98 -4.91 1.74
CA HIS A 36 -12.95 -6.35 1.99
C HIS A 36 -14.26 -6.87 2.61
N VAL A 37 -14.82 -6.16 3.59
CA VAL A 37 -16.09 -6.55 4.21
C VAL A 37 -17.25 -6.48 3.19
N ALA A 38 -17.30 -5.45 2.35
CA ALA A 38 -18.32 -5.35 1.30
C ALA A 38 -18.20 -6.47 0.24
N LEU A 39 -16.98 -6.88 -0.09
CA LEU A 39 -16.72 -8.01 -0.99
C LEU A 39 -17.13 -9.35 -0.36
N GLU A 40 -16.87 -9.55 0.94
CA GLU A 40 -17.30 -10.75 1.68
C GLU A 40 -18.83 -10.82 1.82
N ALA A 41 -19.51 -9.68 1.91
CA ALA A 41 -20.97 -9.60 1.98
C ALA A 41 -21.66 -9.87 0.63
N GLY A 42 -20.93 -9.77 -0.50
CA GLY A 42 -21.48 -10.02 -1.84
C GLY A 42 -22.25 -8.86 -2.47
N ASP A 43 -22.22 -7.66 -1.87
CA ASP A 43 -22.87 -6.46 -2.40
C ASP A 43 -21.96 -5.73 -3.40
N VAL A 44 -22.22 -5.95 -4.70
CA VAL A 44 -21.39 -5.46 -5.81
C VAL A 44 -21.39 -3.94 -5.93
N ASP A 45 -22.55 -3.30 -5.75
CA ASP A 45 -22.70 -1.84 -5.89
C ASP A 45 -22.00 -1.07 -4.76
N GLU A 46 -22.12 -1.56 -3.52
CA GLU A 46 -21.47 -0.95 -2.36
C GLU A 46 -19.95 -1.18 -2.38
N ALA A 47 -19.51 -2.35 -2.84
CA ALA A 47 -18.11 -2.64 -3.06
C ALA A 47 -17.48 -1.71 -4.11
N GLU A 48 -18.16 -1.42 -5.23
CA GLU A 48 -17.63 -0.53 -6.25
C GLU A 48 -17.50 0.92 -5.76
N MET A 49 -18.51 1.43 -5.05
CA MET A 49 -18.45 2.75 -4.45
C MET A 49 -17.34 2.86 -3.40
N ALA A 50 -17.19 1.84 -2.55
CA ALA A 50 -16.14 1.78 -1.54
C ALA A 50 -14.74 1.71 -2.18
N LEU A 51 -14.59 0.94 -3.26
CA LEU A 51 -13.35 0.81 -4.02
C LEU A 51 -12.94 2.15 -4.65
N ARG A 52 -13.87 2.86 -5.30
CA ARG A 52 -13.60 4.19 -5.89
C ARG A 52 -13.16 5.21 -4.84
N ARG A 53 -13.81 5.21 -3.67
CA ARG A 53 -13.43 6.08 -2.54
C ARG A 53 -12.07 5.71 -1.97
N ALA A 54 -11.79 4.42 -1.80
CA ALA A 54 -10.50 3.93 -1.31
C ALA A 54 -9.37 4.30 -2.29
N GLY A 55 -9.56 4.10 -3.60
CA GLY A 55 -8.59 4.48 -4.63
C GLY A 55 -8.23 5.96 -4.56
N LYS A 56 -9.24 6.85 -4.52
CA LYS A 56 -9.02 8.29 -4.42
C LYS A 56 -8.22 8.72 -3.18
N GLU A 57 -8.46 8.08 -2.03
CA GLU A 57 -7.70 8.39 -0.82
C GLU A 57 -6.28 7.82 -0.85
N ILE A 58 -6.07 6.66 -1.47
CA ILE A 58 -4.73 6.09 -1.71
C ILE A 58 -3.91 7.00 -2.62
N ASP A 59 -4.48 7.50 -3.71
CA ASP A 59 -3.81 8.40 -4.65
C ASP A 59 -3.42 9.72 -3.97
N LYS A 60 -4.32 10.31 -3.17
CA LYS A 60 -4.02 11.51 -2.38
C LYS A 60 -2.88 11.26 -1.37
N ALA A 61 -2.83 10.08 -0.76
CA ALA A 61 -1.77 9.73 0.18
C ALA A 61 -0.42 9.51 -0.52
N ALA A 62 -0.44 9.00 -1.75
CA ALA A 62 0.74 8.88 -2.60
C ALA A 62 1.27 10.26 -3.02
N SER A 63 0.41 11.18 -3.47
CA SER A 63 0.81 12.55 -3.83
C SER A 63 1.41 13.33 -2.65
N LYS A 64 0.96 13.05 -1.41
CA LYS A 64 1.50 13.67 -0.19
C LYS A 64 2.79 12.98 0.32
N GLY A 65 3.28 11.95 -0.36
CA GLY A 65 4.50 11.22 0.02
C GLY A 65 4.36 10.40 1.31
N VAL A 66 3.12 10.16 1.78
CA VAL A 66 2.87 9.31 2.97
C VAL A 66 3.05 7.83 2.62
N LEU A 67 2.71 7.49 1.37
CA LEU A 67 2.97 6.22 0.71
C LEU A 67 3.86 6.45 -0.51
N HIS A 68 4.77 5.51 -0.76
CA HIS A 68 5.55 5.51 -1.99
C HIS A 68 4.70 4.96 -3.15
N ALA A 69 4.96 5.40 -4.39
CA ALA A 69 4.17 5.02 -5.57
C ALA A 69 4.07 3.49 -5.76
N ASN A 70 5.15 2.75 -5.46
CA ASN A 70 5.14 1.28 -5.55
C ASN A 70 4.32 0.61 -4.43
N SER A 71 4.11 1.29 -3.30
CA SER A 71 3.25 0.81 -2.19
C SER A 71 1.78 1.18 -2.38
N ALA A 72 1.47 2.10 -3.31
CA ALA A 72 0.11 2.49 -3.65
C ALA A 72 -0.54 1.57 -4.69
N SER A 73 0.20 0.62 -5.28
CA SER A 73 -0.36 -0.36 -6.22
C SER A 73 -1.12 -1.46 -5.45
N PRO A 74 -2.43 -1.66 -5.70
CA PRO A 74 -3.18 -2.81 -5.18
C PRO A 74 -2.54 -4.15 -5.57
N SER A 75 -1.77 -4.19 -6.67
CA SER A 75 -1.13 -5.40 -7.21
C SER A 75 0.09 -5.89 -6.42
N ALA A 76 0.77 -5.01 -5.68
CA ALA A 76 2.01 -5.40 -4.99
C ALA A 76 1.75 -6.27 -3.75
N THR A 77 0.62 -6.04 -3.08
CA THR A 77 0.24 -6.79 -1.86
C THR A 77 -0.46 -8.12 -2.21
N LEU A 78 -1.09 -8.22 -3.38
CA LEU A 78 -1.74 -9.45 -3.87
C LEU A 78 -0.77 -10.43 -4.56
N ARG A 79 0.48 -10.04 -4.81
CA ARG A 79 1.54 -10.91 -5.36
C ARG A 79 2.18 -11.80 -4.29
N GLY A 80 1.35 -12.40 -3.45
CA GLY A 80 1.71 -13.50 -2.55
C GLY A 80 1.61 -14.88 -3.22
N ALA A 81 1.31 -14.94 -4.53
CA ALA A 81 1.17 -16.20 -5.26
C ALA A 81 2.31 -16.38 -6.29
N ALA A 82 3.25 -17.24 -5.90
CA ALA A 82 3.87 -18.29 -6.71
C ALA A 82 5.09 -18.06 -7.62
N THR A 83 5.69 -16.88 -7.78
CA THR A 83 7.02 -16.83 -8.46
C THR A 83 7.89 -15.64 -8.06
N PRO A 84 9.09 -15.85 -7.48
CA PRO A 84 10.03 -14.77 -7.23
C PRO A 84 10.65 -14.27 -8.55
N PRO A 85 10.96 -12.96 -8.64
CA PRO A 85 11.40 -12.31 -9.89
C PRO A 85 12.81 -12.70 -10.36
N TRP A 86 13.51 -13.56 -9.61
CA TRP A 86 14.86 -14.04 -9.93
C TRP A 86 14.90 -15.53 -10.34
N THR A 87 13.74 -16.16 -10.56
CA THR A 87 13.69 -17.57 -10.96
C THR A 87 14.19 -17.73 -12.41
N PRO A 88 15.24 -18.52 -12.67
CA PRO A 88 15.74 -18.75 -14.02
C PRO A 88 14.67 -19.45 -14.89
N LEU A 89 14.56 -19.04 -16.16
CA LEU A 89 13.49 -19.42 -17.10
C LEU A 89 13.31 -20.94 -17.28
N ALA A 90 14.36 -21.73 -16.97
CA ALA A 90 14.41 -23.19 -17.16
C ALA A 90 13.53 -24.01 -16.20
N VAL A 91 13.00 -23.43 -15.11
CA VAL A 91 12.24 -24.19 -14.09
C VAL A 91 10.71 -24.00 -14.23
N ARG A 92 10.22 -23.33 -15.29
CA ARG A 92 8.78 -23.11 -15.48
C ARG A 92 8.10 -24.39 -16.00
N PRO A 93 7.19 -25.03 -15.23
CA PRO A 93 6.45 -26.19 -15.72
C PRO A 93 5.56 -25.77 -16.90
N GLY A 94 5.69 -26.47 -18.02
CA GLY A 94 4.86 -26.26 -19.22
C GLY A 94 5.48 -25.42 -20.34
N THR A 95 6.78 -25.13 -20.34
CA THR A 95 7.43 -24.52 -21.50
C THR A 95 7.71 -25.62 -22.55
N PRO A 96 7.07 -25.60 -23.74
CA PRO A 96 7.40 -26.57 -24.78
C PRO A 96 8.86 -26.39 -25.20
N ALA A 97 9.60 -27.50 -25.27
CA ALA A 97 10.95 -27.52 -25.80
C ALA A 97 10.93 -26.94 -27.23
N ALA A 98 11.60 -25.80 -27.43
CA ALA A 98 11.87 -25.29 -28.76
C ALA A 98 12.86 -26.23 -29.46
N PRO A 99 12.78 -26.40 -30.80
CA PRO A 99 13.51 -27.42 -31.55
C PRO A 99 15.03 -27.29 -31.47
#